data_AF-A0A1Z9A979-F1
#
_entry.id   AF-A0A1Z9A979-F1
#
_cell.length_a   1.000
_cell.length_b   1.000
_cell.length_c   1.000
_cell.angle_alpha   90.00
_cell.angle_beta   90.00
_cell.angle_gamma   90.00
#
_symmetry.space_group_name_H-M   'P 1'
#
loop_
_entity.id
_entity.type
_entity.pdbx_description
1 polymer ?
#
loop_
_entity_poly.entity_id
_entity_poly.type
_entity_poly.pdbx_seq_one_letter_code
_entity_poly.pdbx_strand_id
1 'polypeptide(L)'
;MKAFFCSLLILMGAMHGAEWTEMRVWTSTSGSKVSAEASSLTNGQVTLETKSGKRITLSIRKLIEADQKFLEAHFSKKHDGNSGEGAKPDATLVTGKILGPIEADHDSSYHLYIPESLTSGVEAPLLLWTGGGGGKSEDLKRLINGAEIIGMILAVSVEAKEGGEDQWPVSLAHCKDCVRHITRTTPVDSDSIFYGGQKGGGAVAIHNAFKMGSAGTF
;
A
#
# COMPACT_ATOMS: atom_id res chain seq x y z
N MET A 1 54.21 -23.29 -10.56
CA MET A 1 53.53 -22.18 -9.86
C MET A 1 52.02 -22.34 -10.04
N LYS A 2 51.33 -22.48 -8.90
CA LYS A 2 49.90 -22.36 -8.57
C LYS A 2 48.84 -22.36 -9.70
N ALA A 3 47.91 -23.30 -9.52
CA ALA A 3 46.59 -23.43 -10.11
C ALA A 3 45.74 -22.16 -10.08
N PHE A 4 44.72 -22.07 -10.93
CA PHE A 4 43.35 -21.76 -10.51
C PHE A 4 42.35 -22.20 -11.59
N PHE A 5 41.76 -23.39 -11.39
CA PHE A 5 40.60 -23.87 -12.12
C PHE A 5 39.37 -23.23 -11.45
N CYS A 6 38.82 -22.16 -12.02
CA CYS A 6 37.63 -21.52 -11.49
C CYS A 6 36.40 -22.19 -12.11
N SER A 7 35.94 -23.28 -11.50
CA SER A 7 34.63 -23.85 -11.76
C SER A 7 33.56 -22.84 -11.33
N LEU A 8 32.94 -22.19 -12.32
CA LEU A 8 31.74 -21.38 -12.13
C LEU A 8 30.56 -22.31 -11.84
N LEU A 9 30.31 -22.61 -10.57
CA LEU A 9 29.06 -23.19 -10.11
C LEU A 9 27.98 -22.11 -10.25
N ILE A 10 27.17 -22.19 -11.31
CA ILE A 10 25.91 -21.46 -11.41
C ILE A 10 24.97 -22.09 -10.38
N LEU A 11 24.85 -21.43 -9.24
CA LEU A 11 23.84 -21.71 -8.24
C LEU A 11 22.48 -21.39 -8.88
N MET A 12 21.83 -22.40 -9.48
CA MET A 12 20.39 -22.34 -9.77
C MET A 12 19.66 -22.28 -8.43
N GLY A 13 19.53 -21.07 -7.89
CA GLY A 13 18.60 -20.81 -6.80
C GLY A 13 17.21 -21.13 -7.30
N ALA A 14 16.63 -22.23 -6.82
CA ALA A 14 15.23 -22.53 -7.02
C ALA A 14 14.42 -21.35 -6.46
N MET A 15 13.89 -20.52 -7.36
CA MET A 15 12.84 -19.56 -7.05
C MET A 15 11.64 -20.37 -6.58
N HIS A 16 11.59 -20.68 -5.29
CA HIS A 16 10.41 -21.24 -4.66
C HIS A 16 9.39 -20.09 -4.54
N GLY A 17 8.76 -19.71 -5.65
CA GLY A 17 7.47 -19.02 -5.59
C GLY A 17 6.48 -19.98 -4.91
N ALA A 18 5.58 -19.46 -4.07
CA ALA A 18 4.52 -20.30 -3.51
C ALA A 18 3.80 -21.03 -4.65
N GLU A 19 3.63 -22.35 -4.50
CA GLU A 19 2.99 -23.17 -5.53
C GLU A 19 1.57 -22.63 -5.80
N TRP A 20 1.16 -22.67 -7.07
CA TRP A 20 -0.20 -22.28 -7.44
C TRP A 20 -1.20 -23.18 -6.71
N THR A 21 -2.42 -22.69 -6.49
CA THR A 21 -3.48 -23.56 -5.97
C THR A 21 -3.87 -24.58 -7.05
N GLU A 22 -4.46 -25.70 -6.64
CA GLU A 22 -5.19 -26.55 -7.59
C GLU A 22 -6.33 -25.80 -8.28
N MET A 23 -6.68 -26.24 -9.49
CA MET A 23 -7.81 -25.72 -10.26
C MET A 23 -9.12 -25.91 -9.46
N ARG A 24 -9.75 -24.81 -9.08
CA ARG A 24 -11.02 -24.85 -8.33
C ARG A 24 -11.98 -23.76 -8.78
N VAL A 25 -13.20 -23.80 -8.25
CA VAL A 25 -14.22 -22.78 -8.50
C VAL A 25 -14.16 -21.74 -7.40
N TRP A 26 -13.88 -20.51 -7.78
CA TRP A 26 -13.92 -19.32 -6.93
C TRP A 26 -15.26 -18.65 -7.07
N THR A 27 -15.87 -18.28 -5.94
CA THR A 27 -17.19 -17.64 -5.92
C THR A 27 -17.05 -16.19 -5.47
N SER A 28 -17.56 -15.25 -6.26
CA SER A 28 -17.61 -13.85 -5.87
C SER A 28 -18.70 -13.59 -4.82
N THR A 29 -18.57 -12.50 -4.07
CA THR A 29 -19.62 -12.03 -3.14
C THR A 29 -20.93 -11.67 -3.87
N SER A 30 -20.88 -11.38 -5.17
CA SER A 30 -22.05 -11.20 -6.04
C SER A 30 -22.64 -12.52 -6.58
N GLY A 31 -22.09 -13.67 -6.22
CA GLY A 31 -22.57 -15.00 -6.63
C GLY A 31 -22.06 -15.50 -7.98
N SER A 32 -21.22 -14.73 -8.67
CA SER A 32 -20.55 -15.17 -9.91
C SER A 32 -19.49 -16.22 -9.59
N LYS A 33 -19.24 -17.16 -10.51
CA LYS A 33 -18.28 -18.24 -10.31
C LYS A 33 -17.24 -18.26 -11.42
N VAL A 34 -15.99 -18.56 -11.07
CA VAL A 34 -14.90 -18.72 -12.05
C VAL A 34 -14.07 -19.95 -11.70
N SER A 35 -13.77 -20.77 -12.71
CA SER A 35 -12.83 -21.89 -12.56
C SER A 35 -11.43 -21.43 -12.94
N ALA A 36 -10.52 -21.44 -11.97
CA ALA A 36 -9.16 -20.95 -12.12
C ALA A 36 -8.22 -21.53 -11.04
N GLU A 37 -6.92 -21.42 -11.29
CA GLU A 37 -5.85 -21.57 -10.30
C GLU A 37 -5.49 -20.19 -9.76
N ALA A 38 -5.16 -20.07 -8.47
CA ALA A 38 -4.59 -18.84 -7.94
C ALA A 38 -3.06 -18.95 -7.98
N SER A 39 -2.42 -17.97 -8.62
CA SER A 39 -0.97 -17.92 -8.81
C SER A 39 -0.26 -17.04 -7.79
N SER A 40 -0.98 -16.10 -7.17
CA SER A 40 -0.45 -15.25 -6.10
C SER A 40 -1.56 -14.65 -5.23
N LEU A 41 -1.20 -14.34 -3.99
CA LEU A 41 -1.91 -13.42 -3.11
C LEU A 41 -0.91 -12.38 -2.62
N THR A 42 -1.08 -11.12 -3.00
CA THR A 42 -0.18 -10.02 -2.63
C THR A 42 -1.00 -8.75 -2.40
N ASN A 43 -0.76 -8.06 -1.28
CA ASN A 43 -1.46 -6.83 -0.92
C ASN A 43 -2.99 -6.96 -1.00
N GLY A 44 -3.52 -8.08 -0.50
CA GLY A 44 -4.97 -8.35 -0.52
C GLY A 44 -5.57 -8.62 -1.90
N GLN A 45 -4.74 -8.77 -2.94
CA GLN A 45 -5.21 -9.14 -4.28
C GLN A 45 -4.78 -10.55 -4.65
N VAL A 46 -5.73 -11.30 -5.19
CA VAL A 46 -5.50 -12.61 -5.75
C VAL A 46 -5.39 -12.50 -7.27
N THR A 47 -4.40 -13.15 -7.86
CA THR A 47 -4.32 -13.37 -9.31
C THR A 47 -4.83 -14.76 -9.63
N LEU A 48 -5.96 -14.81 -10.34
CA LEU A 48 -6.59 -16.04 -10.82
C LEU A 48 -6.25 -16.26 -12.30
N GLU A 49 -5.82 -17.46 -12.67
CA GLU A 49 -5.58 -17.87 -14.05
C GLU A 49 -6.54 -18.98 -14.46
N THR A 50 -7.38 -18.72 -15.46
CA THR A 50 -8.34 -19.72 -15.97
C THR A 50 -7.65 -20.76 -16.84
N LYS A 51 -8.33 -21.88 -17.12
CA LYS A 51 -7.84 -22.91 -18.07
C LYS A 51 -7.51 -22.37 -19.47
N SER A 52 -8.08 -21.23 -19.86
CA SER A 52 -7.76 -20.58 -21.14
C SER A 52 -6.51 -19.68 -21.08
N GLY A 53 -5.82 -19.61 -19.93
CA GLY A 53 -4.70 -18.70 -19.68
C GLY A 53 -5.12 -17.25 -19.40
N LYS A 54 -6.42 -16.97 -19.20
CA LYS A 54 -6.88 -15.62 -18.88
C LYS A 54 -6.54 -15.31 -17.42
N ARG A 55 -5.79 -14.24 -17.20
CA ARG A 55 -5.48 -13.71 -15.86
C ARG A 55 -6.53 -12.70 -15.40
N ILE A 56 -6.94 -12.83 -14.15
CA ILE A 56 -7.91 -11.96 -13.48
C ILE A 56 -7.33 -11.60 -12.12
N THR A 57 -6.96 -10.34 -11.93
CA THR A 57 -6.53 -9.83 -10.62
C THR A 57 -7.70 -9.12 -9.95
N LEU A 58 -7.98 -9.49 -8.70
CA LEU A 58 -9.07 -8.92 -7.92
C LEU A 58 -8.75 -8.91 -6.43
N SER A 59 -9.33 -7.96 -5.69
CA SER A 59 -9.29 -7.97 -4.23
C SER A 59 -9.90 -9.27 -3.70
N ILE A 60 -9.17 -9.96 -2.81
CA ILE A 60 -9.60 -11.22 -2.17
C ILE A 60 -10.99 -11.11 -1.54
N ARG A 61 -11.36 -9.92 -1.04
CA ARG A 61 -12.67 -9.63 -0.43
C ARG A 61 -13.84 -9.69 -1.42
N LYS A 62 -13.57 -9.67 -2.72
CA LYS A 62 -14.58 -9.92 -3.75
C LYS A 62 -14.97 -11.39 -3.84
N LEU A 63 -14.27 -12.29 -3.15
CA LEU A 63 -14.61 -13.71 -3.03
C LEU A 63 -15.40 -13.98 -1.75
N ILE A 64 -16.13 -15.09 -1.69
CA ILE A 64 -16.81 -15.53 -0.46
C ILE A 64 -15.78 -15.89 0.63
N GLU A 65 -16.19 -15.76 1.91
CA GLU A 65 -15.32 -15.98 3.06
C GLU A 65 -14.57 -17.33 3.04
N ALA A 66 -15.21 -18.39 2.56
CA ALA A 66 -14.60 -19.71 2.43
C ALA A 66 -13.41 -19.73 1.47
N ASP A 67 -13.50 -18.99 0.36
CA ASP A 67 -12.43 -18.87 -0.62
C ASP A 67 -11.32 -17.93 -0.14
N GLN A 68 -11.67 -16.87 0.60
CA GLN A 68 -10.69 -15.98 1.24
C GLN A 68 -9.79 -16.76 2.20
N LYS A 69 -10.41 -17.49 3.15
CA LYS A 69 -9.68 -18.30 4.15
C LYS A 69 -8.77 -19.34 3.52
N PHE A 70 -9.20 -19.96 2.43
CA PHE A 70 -8.39 -20.92 1.70
C PHE A 70 -7.15 -20.27 1.09
N LEU A 71 -7.31 -19.13 0.40
CA LEU A 71 -6.21 -18.40 -0.23
C LEU A 71 -5.21 -17.89 0.81
N GLU A 72 -5.72 -17.32 1.91
CA GLU A 72 -4.87 -16.90 3.02
C GLU A 72 -4.07 -18.08 3.56
N ALA A 73 -4.71 -19.20 3.89
CA ALA A 73 -4.01 -20.38 4.40
C ALA A 73 -2.98 -20.94 3.41
N HIS A 74 -3.29 -20.95 2.11
CA HIS A 74 -2.42 -21.44 1.06
C HIS A 74 -1.17 -20.57 0.89
N PHE A 75 -1.33 -19.24 0.92
CA PHE A 75 -0.24 -18.29 0.69
C PHE A 75 0.44 -17.78 1.98
N SER A 76 -0.05 -18.13 3.17
CA SER A 76 0.54 -17.72 4.47
C SER A 76 1.93 -18.29 4.76
N LYS A 77 2.43 -19.26 3.98
CA LYS A 77 3.71 -19.95 4.25
C LYS A 77 4.98 -19.14 3.94
N LYS A 78 4.92 -17.81 3.82
CA LYS A 78 6.10 -16.96 3.58
C LYS A 78 6.07 -15.59 4.27
N HIS A 79 5.68 -15.54 5.54
CA HIS A 79 5.93 -14.35 6.38
C HIS A 79 6.62 -14.67 7.72
N ASP A 80 7.34 -15.79 7.82
CA ASP A 80 8.25 -16.04 8.94
C ASP A 80 9.62 -15.43 8.65
N GLY A 81 9.75 -14.13 8.91
CA GLY A 81 11.00 -13.42 8.72
C GLY A 81 10.92 -11.98 9.18
N ASN A 82 11.12 -11.76 10.48
CA ASN A 82 11.36 -10.49 11.16
C ASN A 82 10.13 -9.70 11.63
N SER A 83 9.31 -10.31 12.49
CA SER A 83 8.49 -9.57 13.46
C SER A 83 9.40 -9.00 14.56
N GLY A 84 10.01 -7.87 14.24
CA GLY A 84 10.54 -6.94 15.23
C GLY A 84 9.39 -6.41 16.08
N GLU A 85 9.47 -6.69 17.36
CA GLU A 85 8.68 -6.22 18.49
C GLU A 85 8.21 -4.76 18.33
N GLY A 86 6.89 -4.57 18.18
CA GLY A 86 6.31 -3.23 18.03
C GLY A 86 4.85 -3.22 17.57
N ALA A 87 4.02 -4.15 18.05
CA ALA A 87 2.57 -4.11 17.78
C ALA A 87 1.98 -2.82 18.36
N LYS A 88 1.73 -1.83 17.49
CA LYS A 88 0.97 -0.62 17.81
C LYS A 88 -0.52 -0.99 17.96
N PRO A 89 -1.29 -0.21 18.75
CA PRO A 89 -2.54 -0.67 19.33
C PRO A 89 -3.55 -1.09 18.28
N ASP A 90 -4.20 -2.23 18.55
CA ASP A 90 -5.39 -2.74 17.89
C ASP A 90 -6.57 -1.77 18.12
N ALA A 91 -6.53 -0.63 17.45
CA ALA A 91 -7.68 0.22 17.22
C ALA A 91 -8.28 -0.26 15.90
N THR A 92 -9.52 -0.78 15.94
CA THR A 92 -10.27 -1.23 14.77
C THR A 92 -10.07 -0.27 13.59
N LEU A 93 -9.21 -0.64 12.65
CA LEU A 93 -8.85 0.22 11.53
C LEU A 93 -10.11 0.43 10.67
N VAL A 94 -10.56 1.67 10.55
CA VAL A 94 -11.72 1.99 9.71
C VAL A 94 -11.26 2.06 8.26
N THR A 95 -11.53 0.99 7.52
CA THR A 95 -11.18 0.86 6.10
C THR A 95 -12.33 1.25 5.18
N GLY A 96 -12.02 1.55 3.91
CA GLY A 96 -13.03 1.82 2.86
C GLY A 96 -13.78 3.15 3.02
N LYS A 97 -13.36 4.01 3.95
CA LYS A 97 -13.93 5.33 4.18
C LYS A 97 -12.83 6.37 4.29
N ILE A 98 -13.10 7.58 3.80
CA ILE A 98 -12.23 8.72 4.08
C ILE A 98 -12.53 9.19 5.51
N LEU A 99 -11.49 9.26 6.32
CA LEU A 99 -11.50 9.78 7.68
C LEU A 99 -10.92 11.19 7.71
N GLY A 100 -11.35 11.96 8.71
CA GLY A 100 -10.74 13.24 9.06
C GLY A 100 -11.56 14.48 8.72
N PRO A 101 -10.98 15.67 8.94
CA PRO A 101 -9.59 15.89 9.36
C PRO A 101 -9.22 15.19 10.66
N ILE A 102 -8.11 14.46 10.66
CA ILE A 102 -7.49 13.84 11.83
C ILE A 102 -6.37 14.78 12.28
N GLU A 103 -6.40 15.18 13.55
CA GLU A 103 -5.32 15.96 14.15
C GLU A 103 -4.04 15.11 14.21
N ALA A 104 -2.94 15.66 13.70
CA ALA A 104 -1.61 15.11 13.84
C ALA A 104 -0.88 15.81 15.00
N ASP A 105 0.45 15.91 14.91
CA ASP A 105 1.21 16.72 15.85
C ASP A 105 1.17 18.21 15.42
N HIS A 106 1.33 19.09 16.41
CA HIS A 106 1.20 20.54 16.24
C HIS A 106 -0.16 20.96 15.68
N ASP A 107 -0.22 21.98 14.83
CA ASP A 107 -1.40 22.50 14.14
C ASP A 107 -1.60 21.85 12.76
N SER A 108 -1.16 20.60 12.61
CA SER A 108 -1.25 19.84 11.36
C SER A 108 -2.41 18.86 11.40
N SER A 109 -3.15 18.75 10.31
CA SER A 109 -4.23 17.79 10.16
C SER A 109 -4.24 17.14 8.78
N TYR A 110 -4.88 15.98 8.66
CA TYR A 110 -4.95 15.25 7.40
C TYR A 110 -6.26 14.48 7.23
N HIS A 111 -6.65 14.26 5.98
CA HIS A 111 -7.63 13.21 5.67
C HIS A 111 -6.89 11.92 5.36
N LEU A 112 -7.50 10.78 5.71
CA LEU A 112 -6.91 9.46 5.57
C LEU A 112 -7.88 8.50 4.89
N TYR A 113 -7.37 7.66 4.01
CA TYR A 113 -8.09 6.52 3.46
C TYR A 113 -7.23 5.27 3.60
N ILE A 114 -7.74 4.29 4.33
CA ILE A 114 -7.15 2.95 4.40
C ILE A 114 -7.99 2.05 3.47
N PRO A 115 -7.38 1.40 2.46
CA PRO A 115 -8.09 0.54 1.55
C PRO A 115 -8.86 -0.58 2.26
N GLU A 116 -10.08 -0.86 1.80
CA GLU A 116 -10.83 -2.04 2.26
C GLU A 116 -10.10 -3.32 1.85
N SER A 117 -9.44 -3.34 0.69
CA SER A 117 -8.60 -4.45 0.25
C SER A 117 -7.43 -4.80 1.18
N LEU A 118 -7.06 -3.94 2.14
CA LEU A 118 -5.93 -4.17 3.03
C LEU A 118 -6.22 -5.33 4.00
N THR A 119 -5.29 -6.29 4.09
CA THR A 119 -5.35 -7.41 5.03
C THR A 119 -4.88 -6.95 6.41
N SER A 120 -5.56 -7.39 7.46
CA SER A 120 -5.14 -7.07 8.83
C SER A 120 -3.73 -7.60 9.12
N GLY A 121 -2.92 -6.81 9.83
CA GLY A 121 -1.56 -7.18 10.21
C GLY A 121 -0.50 -7.02 9.11
N VAL A 122 -0.85 -6.48 7.94
CA VAL A 122 0.09 -6.20 6.85
C VAL A 122 0.35 -4.69 6.76
N GLU A 123 1.62 -4.30 6.82
CA GLU A 123 2.04 -2.93 6.53
C GLU A 123 1.92 -2.62 5.02
N ALA A 124 1.53 -1.39 4.68
CA ALA A 124 1.24 -0.98 3.31
C ALA A 124 1.91 0.34 2.93
N PRO A 125 2.20 0.56 1.63
CA PRO A 125 2.74 1.84 1.17
C PRO A 125 1.77 2.99 1.44
N LEU A 126 2.33 4.18 1.66
CA LEU A 126 1.58 5.43 1.83
C LEU A 126 1.81 6.35 0.63
N LEU A 127 0.74 6.91 0.07
CA LEU A 127 0.82 8.12 -0.76
C LEU A 127 0.34 9.32 0.05
N LEU A 128 1.26 10.24 0.36
CA LEU A 128 0.93 11.56 0.89
C LEU A 128 0.69 12.53 -0.27
N TRP A 129 -0.57 12.89 -0.46
CA TRP A 129 -1.00 13.85 -1.45
C TRP A 129 -0.90 15.30 -0.94
N THR A 130 -0.56 16.24 -1.82
CA THR A 130 -0.59 17.69 -1.56
C THR A 130 -1.44 18.42 -2.59
N GLY A 131 -2.48 19.11 -2.13
CA GLY A 131 -3.32 19.98 -2.96
C GLY A 131 -2.71 21.39 -3.09
N GLY A 132 -2.87 22.04 -4.25
CA GLY A 132 -2.32 23.39 -4.46
C GLY A 132 -2.83 24.42 -3.45
N GLY A 133 -4.09 24.33 -3.02
CA GLY A 133 -4.69 25.24 -2.05
C GLY A 133 -4.86 24.68 -0.63
N GLY A 134 -4.15 23.61 -0.29
CA GLY A 134 -4.45 22.80 0.88
C GLY A 134 -5.19 21.52 0.53
N GLY A 135 -5.14 20.54 1.43
CA GLY A 135 -5.74 19.23 1.25
C GLY A 135 -7.22 19.16 1.58
N LYS A 136 -7.98 18.43 0.76
CA LYS A 136 -9.40 18.16 0.96
C LYS A 136 -9.70 16.68 0.79
N SER A 137 -10.79 16.20 1.40
CA SER A 137 -11.24 14.82 1.22
C SER A 137 -11.42 14.43 -0.26
N GLU A 138 -11.81 15.40 -1.10
CA GLU A 138 -11.99 15.26 -2.54
C GLU A 138 -10.70 14.85 -3.27
N ASP A 139 -9.54 15.28 -2.77
CA ASP A 139 -8.24 14.91 -3.35
C ASP A 139 -7.98 13.40 -3.23
N LEU A 140 -8.51 12.76 -2.20
CA LEU A 140 -8.41 11.31 -2.01
C LEU A 140 -9.43 10.55 -2.86
N LYS A 141 -10.65 11.07 -3.03
CA LYS A 141 -11.74 10.39 -3.78
C LYS A 141 -11.31 9.94 -5.18
N ARG A 142 -10.51 10.74 -5.87
CA ARG A 142 -9.99 10.42 -7.22
C ARG A 142 -8.92 9.32 -7.23
N LEU A 143 -8.27 9.07 -6.09
CA LEU A 143 -7.16 8.13 -5.95
C LEU A 143 -7.63 6.78 -5.38
N ILE A 144 -8.80 6.72 -4.74
CA ILE A 144 -9.33 5.51 -4.07
C ILE A 144 -9.31 4.27 -4.98
N ASN A 145 -9.75 4.38 -6.23
CA ASN A 145 -9.77 3.20 -7.12
C ASN A 145 -8.36 2.65 -7.34
N GLY A 146 -7.37 3.53 -7.59
CA GLY A 146 -5.97 3.13 -7.69
C GLY A 146 -5.47 2.50 -6.40
N ALA A 147 -5.75 3.14 -5.26
CA ALA A 147 -5.36 2.65 -3.93
C ALA A 147 -5.90 1.25 -3.61
N GLU A 148 -7.16 0.96 -3.95
CA GLU A 148 -7.76 -0.38 -3.81
C GLU A 148 -7.12 -1.42 -4.74
N ILE A 149 -6.63 -1.01 -5.91
CA ILE A 149 -5.96 -1.88 -6.87
C ILE A 149 -4.49 -2.12 -6.51
N ILE A 150 -3.83 -1.29 -5.72
CA ILE A 150 -2.40 -1.48 -5.40
C ILE A 150 -2.14 -1.72 -3.90
N GLY A 151 -3.19 -1.62 -3.07
CA GLY A 151 -3.09 -1.77 -1.62
C GLY A 151 -2.31 -0.62 -0.96
N MET A 152 -2.57 0.62 -1.38
CA MET A 152 -1.83 1.80 -0.89
C MET A 152 -2.72 2.69 -0.01
N ILE A 153 -2.25 3.01 1.19
CA ILE A 153 -2.89 3.97 2.08
C ILE A 153 -2.74 5.36 1.48
N LEU A 154 -3.81 6.16 1.54
CA LEU A 154 -3.79 7.53 1.03
C LEU A 154 -3.94 8.51 2.20
N ALA A 155 -3.17 9.58 2.17
CA ALA A 155 -3.40 10.71 3.05
C ALA A 155 -3.25 12.03 2.30
N VAL A 156 -3.88 13.09 2.80
CA VAL A 156 -3.69 14.45 2.28
C VAL A 156 -3.61 15.41 3.47
N SER A 157 -2.52 16.16 3.56
CA SER A 157 -2.35 17.20 4.57
C SER A 157 -3.24 18.40 4.25
N VAL A 158 -4.01 18.87 5.23
CA VAL A 158 -4.98 19.95 5.06
C VAL A 158 -4.29 21.30 4.88
N GLU A 159 -3.25 21.57 5.67
CA GLU A 159 -2.57 22.86 5.72
C GLU A 159 -1.48 23.01 4.64
N ALA A 160 -0.87 21.90 4.22
CA ALA A 160 0.17 21.90 3.19
C ALA A 160 -0.38 22.36 1.84
N LYS A 161 0.25 23.39 1.27
CA LYS A 161 -0.23 24.07 0.05
C LYS A 161 0.92 24.65 -0.76
N GLU A 162 0.63 24.99 -2.01
CA GLU A 162 1.58 25.69 -2.87
C GLU A 162 1.81 27.13 -2.38
N GLY A 163 2.96 27.70 -2.75
CA GLY A 163 3.29 29.09 -2.44
C GLY A 163 4.71 29.48 -2.84
N GLY A 164 5.07 30.73 -2.55
CA GLY A 164 6.45 31.21 -2.67
C GLY A 164 7.39 30.56 -1.65
N GLU A 165 8.70 30.82 -1.74
CA GLU A 165 9.75 30.12 -0.97
C GLU A 165 9.46 29.98 0.53
N ASP A 166 8.89 31.00 1.16
CA ASP A 166 8.54 30.98 2.59
C ASP A 166 7.47 29.93 2.96
N GLN A 167 6.64 29.51 2.00
CA GLN A 167 5.60 28.50 2.21
C GLN A 167 6.15 27.06 2.15
N TRP A 168 7.34 26.85 1.57
CA TRP A 168 7.89 25.50 1.37
C TRP A 168 8.30 24.85 2.69
N PRO A 169 9.00 25.54 3.62
CA PRO A 169 9.28 25.00 4.95
C PRO A 169 8.01 24.72 5.76
N VAL A 170 6.98 25.56 5.64
CA VAL A 170 5.71 25.40 6.35
C VAL A 170 4.98 24.14 5.88
N SER A 171 4.83 23.97 4.57
CA SER A 171 4.18 22.78 4.01
C SER A 171 4.97 21.50 4.28
N LEU A 172 6.31 21.58 4.28
CA LEU A 172 7.17 20.47 4.68
C LEU A 172 6.94 20.06 6.14
N ALA A 173 6.82 21.04 7.05
CA ALA A 173 6.57 20.77 8.47
C ALA A 173 5.23 20.04 8.67
N HIS A 174 4.15 20.55 8.06
CA HIS A 174 2.83 19.89 8.15
C HIS A 174 2.84 18.48 7.57
N CYS A 175 3.47 18.28 6.40
CA CYS A 175 3.59 16.95 5.81
C CYS A 175 4.41 15.99 6.69
N LYS A 176 5.48 16.47 7.32
CA LYS A 176 6.31 15.67 8.23
C LYS A 176 5.54 15.24 9.48
N ASP A 177 4.74 16.14 10.04
CA ASP A 177 3.90 15.87 11.21
C ASP A 177 2.79 14.87 10.89
N CYS A 178 2.15 15.02 9.73
CA CYS A 178 1.17 14.05 9.23
C CYS A 178 1.80 12.67 9.04
N VAL A 179 2.93 12.56 8.33
CA VAL A 179 3.60 11.26 8.10
C VAL A 179 4.01 10.60 9.41
N ARG A 180 4.57 11.35 10.35
CA ARG A 180 4.95 10.83 11.67
C ARG A 180 3.74 10.32 12.44
N HIS A 181 2.62 11.04 12.40
CA HIS A 181 1.39 10.60 13.07
C HIS A 181 0.79 9.36 12.40
N ILE A 182 0.72 9.33 11.07
CA ILE A 182 0.19 8.20 10.29
C ILE A 182 1.00 6.94 10.57
N THR A 183 2.32 6.98 10.40
CA THR A 183 3.21 5.83 10.64
C THR A 183 3.13 5.30 12.08
N ARG A 184 2.74 6.15 13.06
CA ARG A 184 2.49 5.73 14.46
C ARG A 184 1.11 5.12 14.68
N THR A 185 0.12 5.39 13.83
CA THR A 185 -1.30 5.08 14.11
C THR A 185 -1.94 4.17 13.08
N THR A 186 -1.26 3.87 11.99
CA THR A 186 -1.76 3.02 10.89
C THR A 186 -0.68 2.01 10.47
N PRO A 187 -1.06 0.93 9.77
CA PRO A 187 -0.11 -0.06 9.28
C PRO A 187 0.58 0.44 8.00
N VAL A 188 1.29 1.56 8.09
CA VAL A 188 2.12 2.06 6.99
C VAL A 188 3.52 1.48 7.09
N ASP A 189 4.01 0.93 5.98
CA ASP A 189 5.42 0.59 5.80
C ASP A 189 6.22 1.89 5.70
N SER A 190 7.06 2.16 6.70
CA SER A 190 7.85 3.40 6.78
C SER A 190 8.89 3.56 5.68
N ASP A 191 9.29 2.46 5.02
CA ASP A 191 10.23 2.48 3.91
C ASP A 191 9.54 2.75 2.56
N SER A 192 8.20 2.66 2.53
CA SER A 192 7.38 2.77 1.32
C SER A 192 6.48 4.01 1.32
N ILE A 193 7.08 5.19 1.51
CA ILE A 193 6.38 6.48 1.51
C ILE A 193 6.58 7.23 0.19
N PHE A 194 5.47 7.47 -0.48
CA PHE A 194 5.38 8.18 -1.75
C PHE A 194 4.74 9.55 -1.55
N TYR A 195 5.11 10.50 -2.40
CA TYR A 195 4.53 11.85 -2.39
C TYR A 195 3.91 12.15 -3.74
N GLY A 196 2.77 12.83 -3.75
CA GLY A 196 2.18 13.27 -5.00
C GLY A 196 1.37 14.54 -4.85
N GLY A 197 1.07 15.20 -5.96
CA GLY A 197 0.31 16.44 -5.90
C GLY A 197 -0.29 16.89 -7.22
N GLN A 198 -1.17 17.89 -7.15
CA GLN A 198 -1.75 18.52 -8.33
C GLN A 198 -1.40 20.01 -8.36
N LYS A 199 -1.15 20.53 -9.57
CA LYS A 199 -0.73 21.93 -9.82
C LYS A 199 0.56 22.23 -9.03
N GLY A 200 0.68 23.38 -8.37
CA GLY A 200 1.85 23.68 -7.55
C GLY A 200 1.97 22.81 -6.31
N GLY A 201 0.91 22.10 -5.90
CA GLY A 201 1.01 21.02 -4.90
C GLY A 201 1.94 19.89 -5.35
N GLY A 202 2.10 19.65 -6.66
CA GLY A 202 3.09 18.71 -7.19
C GLY A 202 4.53 19.17 -6.96
N ALA A 203 4.78 20.49 -7.04
CA ALA A 203 6.10 21.05 -6.71
C ALA A 203 6.43 20.85 -5.23
N VAL A 204 5.44 21.04 -4.34
CA VAL A 204 5.56 20.76 -2.91
C VAL A 204 5.79 19.26 -2.66
N ALA A 205 5.10 18.37 -3.37
CA ALA A 205 5.30 16.93 -3.26
C ALA A 205 6.72 16.49 -3.64
N ILE A 206 7.27 17.04 -4.74
CA ILE A 206 8.67 16.81 -5.14
C ILE A 206 9.64 17.30 -4.06
N HIS A 207 9.43 18.51 -3.52
CA HIS A 207 10.26 19.02 -2.43
C HIS A 207 10.24 18.12 -1.21
N ASN A 208 9.04 17.70 -0.81
CA ASN A 208 8.83 16.81 0.31
C ASN A 208 9.52 15.46 0.12
N ALA A 209 9.43 14.88 -1.08
CA ALA A 209 10.13 13.64 -1.42
C ALA A 209 11.65 13.75 -1.25
N PHE A 210 12.25 14.85 -1.70
CA PHE A 210 13.69 15.09 -1.53
C PHE A 210 14.09 15.32 -0.06
N LYS A 211 13.26 16.01 0.72
CA LYS A 211 13.60 16.41 2.10
C LYS A 211 13.31 15.34 3.14
N MET A 212 12.31 14.49 2.91
CA MET A 212 11.91 13.46 3.87
C MET A 212 12.36 12.06 3.49
N GLY A 213 12.92 11.88 2.28
CA GLY A 213 13.19 10.57 1.72
C GLY A 213 11.90 9.95 1.17
N SER A 214 11.97 9.33 0.00
CA SER A 214 10.79 8.78 -0.65
C SER A 214 11.09 7.53 -1.46
N ALA A 215 10.12 6.62 -1.49
CA ALA A 215 10.09 5.48 -2.38
C ALA A 215 9.69 5.85 -3.82
N GLY A 216 9.15 7.06 -4.05
CA GLY A 216 8.79 7.56 -5.38
C GLY A 216 7.87 8.79 -5.34
N THR A 217 7.74 9.50 -6.46
CA THR A 217 6.93 10.73 -6.54
C THR A 217 6.02 10.73 -7.77
N PHE A 218 4.80 11.22 -7.61
CA PHE A 218 3.73 11.21 -8.63
C PHE A 218 3.15 12.59 -8.93
#